data_AF-A0A258EFL2-F1
#
_entry.id   AF-A0A258EFL2-F1
#
_cell.length_a   1.000
_cell.length_b   1.000
_cell.length_c   1.000
_cell.angle_alpha   90.00
_cell.angle_beta   90.00
_cell.angle_gamma   90.00
#
_symmetry.space_group_name_H-M   'P 1'
#
loop_
_entity.id
_entity.type
_entity.pdbx_description
1 polymer ?
#
loop_
_entity_poly.entity_id
_entity_poly.type
_entity_poly.pdbx_seq_one_letter_code
_entity_poly.pdbx_strand_id
1 'polypeptide(L)' 'MPELPEVETVRRGLLPVMEGAVIALAEVNRPDLRWPFPDR' A
#
# COMPACT_ATOMS: atom_id res chain seq x y z
N MET A 1 6.41 5.78 12.40
CA MET A 1 5.46 4.76 11.89
C MET A 1 4.08 5.21 12.34
N PRO A 2 3.07 5.28 11.46
CA PRO A 2 1.71 5.68 11.86
C PRO A 2 1.14 4.70 12.90
N GLU A 3 0.29 5.18 13.80
CA GLU A 3 -0.42 4.32 14.74
C GLU A 3 -1.67 3.70 14.09
N LEU A 4 -2.30 2.76 14.79
CA LEU A 4 -3.47 2.04 14.28
C LEU A 4 -4.64 2.96 13.85
N PRO A 5 -4.99 4.02 14.60
CA PRO A 5 -6.07 4.93 14.19
C PRO A 5 -5.81 5.61 12.83
N GLU A 6 -4.58 6.02 12.56
CA GLU A 6 -4.16 6.64 11.30
C GLU A 6 -4.20 5.63 10.17
N VAL A 7 -3.74 4.40 10.41
CA VAL A 7 -3.80 3.31 9.43
C VAL A 7 -5.25 3.02 9.03
N GLU A 8 -6.17 2.93 9.99
CA GLU A 8 -7.58 2.65 9.68
C GLU A 8 -8.25 3.82 8.93
N THR A 9 -7.86 5.06 9.24
CA THR A 9 -8.33 6.24 8.51
C THR A 9 -7.93 6.18 7.04
N VAL A 10 -6.64 5.91 6.76
CA VAL A 10 -6.14 5.77 5.38
C VAL A 10 -6.78 4.58 4.66
N ARG A 11 -6.88 3.44 5.34
CA ARG A 11 -7.52 2.23 4.79
C ARG A 11 -8.95 2.48 4.36
N ARG A 12 -9.78 3.08 5.22
CA ARG A 12 -11.19 3.38 4.89
C ARG A 12 -11.33 4.37 3.74
N GLY A 13 -10.45 5.36 3.66
CA GLY A 13 -10.44 6.32 2.55
C GLY A 13 -10.09 5.70 1.21
N LEU A 14 -9.19 4.71 1.20
CA LEU A 14 -8.72 4.05 -0.03
C LEU A 14 -9.66 2.93 -0.53
N LEU A 15 -10.38 2.27 0.38
CA LEU A 15 -11.19 1.09 0.05
C LEU A 15 -12.13 1.29 -1.16
N PRO A 16 -12.91 2.38 -1.28
CA PRO A 16 -13.89 2.55 -2.37
C PRO A 16 -13.27 2.66 -3.77
N VAL A 17 -12.01 3.08 -3.86
CA VAL A 17 -11.30 3.28 -5.14
C VAL A 17 -10.29 2.17 -5.46
N MET A 18 -9.97 1.32 -4.47
CA MET A 18 -9.01 0.24 -4.62
C MET A 18 -9.65 -1.16 -4.65
N GLU A 19 -10.79 -1.35 -3.99
CA GLU A 19 -11.43 -2.67 -3.91
C GLU A 19 -11.91 -3.15 -5.30
N GLY A 20 -11.55 -4.38 -5.66
CA GLY A 20 -11.86 -4.97 -6.97
C GLY A 20 -11.02 -4.46 -8.14
N ALA A 21 -10.17 -3.46 -7.94
CA ALA A 21 -9.29 -2.92 -8.98
C ALA A 21 -8.04 -3.78 -9.19
N VAL A 22 -7.61 -3.93 -10.45
CA VAL A 22 -6.35 -4.59 -10.82
C VAL A 22 -5.32 -3.52 -11.17
N ILE A 23 -4.19 -3.53 -10.47
CA ILE A 23 -3.04 -2.66 -10.80
C ILE A 23 -2.34 -3.27 -12.02
N ALA A 24 -2.49 -2.63 -13.18
CA ALA A 24 -1.88 -3.10 -14.42
C ALA A 24 -0.37 -2.85 -14.49
N LEU A 25 0.09 -1.75 -13.87
CA LEU A 25 1.50 -1.34 -13.84
C LEU A 25 1.79 -0.59 -12.54
N ALA A 26 2.96 -0.82 -11.95
CA ALA A 26 3.48 -0.03 -10.83
C ALA A 26 4.98 0.21 -11.04
N GLU A 27 5.40 1.47 -10.95
CA GLU A 27 6.79 1.88 -11.08
C GLU A 27 7.38 2.20 -9.71
N VAL A 28 8.56 1.65 -9.40
CA VAL A 28 9.25 1.88 -8.13
C VAL A 28 10.38 2.89 -8.34
N ASN A 29 10.10 4.16 -8.05
CA ASN A 29 11.07 5.25 -8.18
C ASN A 29 11.99 5.41 -6.95
N ARG A 30 11.73 4.66 -5.88
CA ARG A 30 12.50 4.62 -4.63
C ARG A 30 12.65 3.17 -4.15
N PRO A 31 13.77 2.50 -4.44
CA PRO A 31 13.93 1.07 -4.17
C PRO A 31 13.99 0.73 -2.67
N ASP A 32 14.26 1.71 -1.81
CA ASP A 32 14.45 1.61 -0.37
C ASP A 32 13.18 1.86 0.47
N LEU A 33 12.04 2.18 -0.18
CA LEU A 33 10.82 2.60 0.51
C LEU A 33 10.01 1.44 1.11
N ARG A 34 10.25 0.21 0.66
CA ARG A 34 9.55 -1.00 1.12
C ARG A 34 10.53 -1.97 1.75
N TRP A 35 10.06 -2.74 2.73
CA TRP A 35 10.79 -3.93 3.15
C TRP A 35 10.94 -4.89 1.96
N PRO A 36 12.09 -5.56 1.82
CA PRO A 36 12.26 -6.59 0.81
C PRO A 36 11.17 -7.65 0.99
N PHE A 37 10.65 -8.16 -0.12
CA PHE A 37 9.80 -9.33 -0.06
C PHE A 37 10.59 -10.48 0.55
N PRO A 38 9.97 -11.34 1.39
CA PRO A 38 10.64 -12.53 1.86
C PRO A 38 11.12 -13.38 0.68
N ASP A 39 12.28 -14.01 0.85
CA ASP A 39 12.71 -15.06 -0.06
C ASP A 39 11.65 -16.18 -0.08
N ARG A 40 11.46 -16.76 -1.26
CA ARG A 40 10.37 -17.67 -1.58
C ARG A 40 10.26 -18.87 -0.63
#